data_AF-A0A5J6Z6J0-F1
#
_entry.id   AF-A0A5J6Z6J0-F1
#
_cell.length_a   1.000
_cell.length_b   1.000
_cell.length_c   1.000
_cell.angle_alpha   90.00
_cell.angle_beta   90.00
_cell.angle_gamma   90.00
#
_symmetry.space_group_name_H-M   'P 1'
#
loop_
_entity.id
_entity.type
_entity.pdbx_description
1 polymer ?
#
loop_
_entity_poly.entity_id
_entity_poly.type
_entity_poly.pdbx_seq_one_letter_code
_entity_poly.pdbx_strand_id
1 'polypeptide(L)'
;MCSVDFSAMEITATQLQELNTTTPLAPRVTIAALIGIAVVATIIFPGSLWGLALVSATLIGSMVLWWQFLRGQGQRLNNYDPLKTDAEVQRSAIDWKEEGRLLVLFIVAFGLINVGSVMKISPILAIPIGLICFAVALWSITKKPFLPPHYIDSQKLYRQHPGYTVQRDADGIVACMHALQIVPGARQMHNTEFLKVLEKELHWPQSEAAPALEKAIGSGRVVSIRELRLRDDAITWITLSPKSLAAFQKSVTEG
;
A
#
# COMPACT_ATOMS: atom_id res chain seq x y z
N MET A 1 -28.90 19.39 -30.29
CA MET A 1 -28.44 19.15 -28.91
C MET A 1 -28.57 17.65 -28.65
N CYS A 2 -27.48 16.91 -28.76
CA CYS A 2 -27.46 15.50 -28.32
C CYS A 2 -27.20 15.51 -26.82
N SER A 3 -28.21 15.15 -26.02
CA SER A 3 -28.01 14.76 -24.63
C SER A 3 -27.23 13.46 -24.64
N VAL A 4 -25.94 13.52 -24.33
CA VAL A 4 -25.21 12.33 -23.92
C VAL A 4 -25.84 11.92 -22.60
N ASP A 5 -26.58 10.82 -22.58
CA ASP A 5 -27.05 10.18 -21.37
C ASP A 5 -25.81 9.80 -20.53
N PHE A 6 -25.55 10.56 -19.47
CA PHE A 6 -24.54 10.23 -18.44
C PHE A 6 -25.05 9.12 -17.48
N SER A 7 -26.20 8.51 -17.78
CA SER A 7 -26.75 7.40 -17.01
C SER A 7 -25.98 6.11 -17.30
N ALA A 8 -25.34 5.60 -16.25
CA ALA A 8 -24.58 4.34 -16.15
C ALA A 8 -23.16 4.36 -16.73
N MET A 9 -22.32 5.29 -16.26
CA MET A 9 -20.88 5.10 -16.38
C MET A 9 -20.45 3.95 -15.45
N GLU A 10 -20.14 2.79 -16.03
CA GLU A 10 -19.75 1.57 -15.31
C GLU A 10 -18.24 1.53 -15.02
N ILE A 11 -17.87 0.78 -14.00
CA ILE A 11 -16.50 0.41 -13.66
C ILE A 11 -16.33 -1.06 -14.02
N THR A 12 -15.32 -1.34 -14.85
CA THR A 12 -15.03 -2.69 -15.34
C THR A 12 -14.08 -3.45 -14.43
N ALA A 13 -14.11 -4.79 -14.51
CA ALA A 13 -13.12 -5.67 -13.88
C ALA A 13 -11.67 -5.27 -14.19
N THR A 14 -11.38 -4.83 -15.43
CA THR A 14 -10.04 -4.38 -15.84
C THR A 14 -9.61 -3.13 -15.08
N GLN A 15 -10.48 -2.11 -14.99
CA GLN A 15 -10.20 -0.89 -14.22
C GLN A 15 -9.98 -1.19 -12.73
N LEU A 16 -10.74 -2.13 -12.17
CA LEU A 16 -10.56 -2.58 -10.78
C LEU A 16 -9.25 -3.34 -10.58
N GLN A 17 -8.77 -4.08 -11.58
CA GLN A 17 -7.44 -4.72 -11.52
C GLN A 17 -6.32 -3.67 -11.55
N GLU A 18 -6.46 -2.66 -12.41
CA GLU A 18 -5.47 -1.59 -12.58
C GLU A 18 -5.30 -0.77 -11.31
N LEU A 19 -6.39 -0.46 -10.60
CA LEU A 19 -6.40 0.22 -9.30
C LEU A 19 -5.44 -0.40 -8.27
N ASN A 20 -5.33 -1.74 -8.24
CA ASN A 20 -4.46 -2.46 -7.29
C ASN A 20 -2.99 -2.55 -7.77
N THR A 21 -2.69 -2.20 -9.02
CA THR A 21 -1.34 -2.30 -9.60
C THR A 21 -0.55 -0.99 -9.59
N THR A 22 -1.16 0.11 -9.13
CA THR A 22 -0.63 1.48 -9.22
C THR A 22 0.64 1.77 -8.43
N THR A 23 1.27 0.78 -7.79
CA THR A 23 2.59 1.00 -7.18
C THR A 23 3.70 0.92 -8.23
N PRO A 24 4.42 2.02 -8.51
CA PRO A 24 5.40 2.05 -9.59
C PRO A 24 6.57 1.09 -9.31
N LEU A 25 6.95 0.31 -10.33
CA LEU A 25 8.06 -0.64 -10.24
C LEU A 25 9.41 0.08 -10.08
N ALA A 26 9.59 1.23 -10.74
CA ALA A 26 10.83 1.99 -10.75
C ALA A 26 11.37 2.30 -9.33
N PRO A 27 10.63 2.91 -8.38
CA PRO A 27 11.16 3.18 -7.04
C PRO A 27 11.48 1.91 -6.25
N ARG A 28 10.76 0.80 -6.48
CA ARG A 28 11.09 -0.50 -5.85
C ARG A 28 12.46 -1.00 -6.29
N VAL A 29 12.72 -0.94 -7.60
CA VAL A 29 14.02 -1.31 -8.18
C VAL A 29 15.12 -0.38 -7.70
N THR A 30 14.87 0.94 -7.65
CA THR A 30 15.85 1.93 -7.18
C THR A 30 16.22 1.69 -5.71
N ILE A 31 15.25 1.46 -4.82
CA ILE A 31 15.53 1.17 -3.40
C ILE A 31 16.34 -0.12 -3.26
N ALA A 32 15.95 -1.18 -3.97
CA ALA A 32 16.70 -2.42 -3.96
C ALA A 32 18.15 -2.22 -4.46
N ALA A 33 18.34 -1.40 -5.50
CA ALA A 33 19.66 -1.07 -6.04
C ALA A 33 20.51 -0.30 -5.03
N LEU A 34 19.92 0.69 -4.35
CA LEU A 34 20.61 1.44 -3.29
C LEU A 34 21.06 0.53 -2.15
N ILE A 35 20.23 -0.42 -1.72
CA ILE A 35 20.59 -1.42 -0.71
C ILE A 35 21.75 -2.30 -1.20
N GLY A 36 21.70 -2.78 -2.44
CA GLY A 36 22.79 -3.56 -3.04
C GLY A 36 24.11 -2.77 -3.10
N ILE A 37 24.06 -1.52 -3.54
CA ILE A 37 25.23 -0.61 -3.61
C ILE A 37 25.80 -0.36 -2.21
N ALA A 38 24.96 -0.15 -1.20
CA ALA A 38 25.38 0.03 0.18
C ALA A 38 26.24 -1.16 0.64
N VAL A 39 25.77 -2.39 0.37
CA VAL A 39 26.48 -3.62 0.74
C VAL A 39 27.83 -3.73 0.01
N VAL A 40 27.87 -3.50 -1.31
CA VAL A 40 29.13 -3.53 -2.09
C VAL A 40 30.15 -2.54 -1.50
N ALA A 41 29.72 -1.31 -1.22
CA ALA A 41 30.60 -0.27 -0.69
C ALA A 41 31.24 -0.63 0.65
N THR A 42 30.52 -1.37 1.48
CA THR A 42 31.01 -1.78 2.80
C THR A 42 32.04 -2.89 2.74
N ILE A 43 32.01 -3.70 1.67
CA ILE A 43 32.99 -4.75 1.42
C ILE A 43 34.24 -4.17 0.75
N ILE A 44 34.09 -3.22 -0.19
CA ILE A 44 35.21 -2.62 -0.93
C ILE A 44 35.96 -1.57 -0.07
N PHE A 45 35.24 -0.80 0.75
CA PHE A 45 35.80 0.29 1.55
C PHE A 45 35.51 0.10 3.06
N PRO A 46 35.94 -1.02 3.67
CA PRO A 46 35.64 -1.30 5.07
C PRO A 46 36.28 -0.25 5.98
N GLY A 47 35.49 0.35 6.87
CA GLY A 47 35.97 1.34 7.86
C GLY A 47 36.43 2.68 7.28
N SER A 48 36.27 2.91 5.97
CA SER A 48 36.62 4.19 5.32
C SER A 48 35.51 5.22 5.46
N LEU A 49 35.87 6.50 5.63
CA LEU A 49 34.93 7.62 5.58
C LEU A 49 34.14 7.66 4.27
N TRP A 50 34.76 7.27 3.15
CA TRP A 50 34.08 7.17 1.85
C TRP A 50 33.03 6.08 1.81
N GLY A 51 33.32 4.91 2.41
CA GLY A 51 32.36 3.83 2.56
C GLY A 51 31.17 4.26 3.42
N LEU A 52 31.44 4.93 4.55
CA LEU A 52 30.41 5.45 5.45
C LEU A 52 29.53 6.51 4.78
N ALA A 53 30.12 7.44 4.02
CA ALA A 53 29.38 8.44 3.28
C ALA A 53 28.46 7.81 2.21
N LEU A 54 28.96 6.84 1.45
CA LEU A 54 28.18 6.17 0.40
C LEU A 54 27.02 5.35 0.99
N VAL A 55 27.27 4.59 2.05
CA VAL A 55 26.23 3.89 2.80
C VAL A 55 25.19 4.89 3.28
N SER A 56 25.60 5.93 4.00
CA SER A 56 24.66 6.91 4.54
C SER A 56 23.79 7.54 3.44
N ALA A 57 24.38 7.92 2.31
CA ALA A 57 23.66 8.47 1.16
C ALA A 57 22.64 7.48 0.56
N THR A 58 23.04 6.22 0.37
CA THR A 58 22.13 5.17 -0.15
C THR A 58 20.99 4.85 0.82
N LEU A 59 21.27 4.85 2.14
CA LEU A 59 20.28 4.63 3.18
C LEU A 59 19.26 5.79 3.24
N ILE A 60 19.75 7.04 3.27
CA ILE A 60 18.89 8.23 3.25
C ILE A 60 18.06 8.26 1.96
N GLY A 61 18.68 8.02 0.80
CA GLY A 61 17.99 7.94 -0.49
C GLY A 61 16.89 6.88 -0.50
N SER A 62 17.16 5.69 0.06
CA SER A 62 16.17 4.62 0.19
C SER A 62 14.99 5.03 1.08
N MET A 63 15.26 5.72 2.19
CA MET A 63 14.23 6.22 3.11
C MET A 63 13.35 7.30 2.46
N VAL A 64 13.96 8.25 1.73
CA VAL A 64 13.23 9.29 0.99
C VAL A 64 12.34 8.68 -0.09
N LEU A 65 12.89 7.77 -0.91
CA LEU A 65 12.14 7.10 -1.97
C LEU A 65 11.01 6.25 -1.40
N TRP A 66 11.25 5.57 -0.27
CA TRP A 66 10.21 4.82 0.41
C TRP A 66 9.07 5.74 0.86
N TRP A 67 9.40 6.84 1.54
CA TRP A 67 8.40 7.78 2.05
C TRP A 67 7.61 8.47 0.94
N GLN A 68 8.25 8.82 -0.18
CA GLN A 68 7.61 9.53 -1.28
C GLN A 68 6.76 8.62 -2.18
N PHE A 69 7.23 7.41 -2.46
CA PHE A 69 6.67 6.58 -3.54
C PHE A 69 6.10 5.24 -3.09
N LEU A 70 6.55 4.67 -1.97
CA LEU A 70 6.10 3.34 -1.53
C LEU A 70 5.20 3.39 -0.29
N ARG A 71 5.30 4.44 0.53
CA ARG A 71 4.36 4.70 1.61
C ARG A 71 3.03 5.15 0.99
N GLY A 72 1.98 4.34 1.13
CA GLY A 72 0.63 4.73 0.70
C GLY A 72 0.20 5.99 1.45
N GLN A 73 0.20 7.14 0.77
CA GLN A 73 -0.21 8.40 1.39
C GLN A 73 -1.67 8.29 1.86
N GLY A 74 -1.92 8.68 3.10
CA GLY A 74 -3.24 8.54 3.72
C GLY A 74 -3.71 7.10 3.89
N GLN A 75 -2.82 6.10 3.87
CA GLN A 75 -3.14 4.71 4.18
C GLN A 75 -2.52 4.30 5.52
N ARG A 76 -3.19 3.42 6.24
CA ARG A 76 -2.65 2.79 7.47
C ARG A 76 -3.18 1.37 7.64
N LEU A 77 -2.51 0.59 8.48
CA LEU A 77 -2.97 -0.76 8.83
C LEU A 77 -4.38 -0.73 9.42
N ASN A 78 -5.25 -1.59 8.91
CA ASN A 78 -6.58 -1.72 9.45
C ASN A 78 -6.62 -2.65 10.65
N ASN A 79 -6.61 -2.02 11.80
CA ASN A 79 -6.73 -2.65 13.10
C ASN A 79 -8.13 -2.45 13.71
N TYR A 80 -9.11 -2.08 12.87
CA TYR A 80 -10.49 -1.87 13.28
C TYR A 80 -11.04 -3.13 13.91
N ASP A 81 -11.52 -2.96 15.13
CA ASP A 81 -12.22 -3.96 15.90
C ASP A 81 -13.49 -3.26 16.42
N PRO A 82 -14.69 -3.70 16.00
CA PRO A 82 -15.94 -3.06 16.39
C PRO A 82 -16.20 -3.14 17.91
N LEU A 83 -15.45 -3.96 18.64
CA LEU A 83 -15.56 -4.11 20.09
C LEU A 83 -14.57 -3.24 20.87
N LYS A 84 -13.67 -2.52 20.21
CA LYS A 84 -12.68 -1.64 20.88
C LYS A 84 -13.20 -0.22 20.99
N THR A 85 -12.95 0.41 22.12
CA THR A 85 -13.34 1.79 22.38
C THR A 85 -12.50 2.76 21.54
N ASP A 86 -13.09 3.89 21.12
CA ASP A 86 -12.44 4.87 20.24
C ASP A 86 -11.09 5.39 20.78
N ALA A 87 -10.90 5.35 22.12
CA ALA A 87 -9.63 5.69 22.78
C ALA A 87 -8.50 4.67 22.51
N GLU A 88 -8.81 3.38 22.33
CA GLU A 88 -7.85 2.32 21.97
C GLU A 88 -7.59 2.23 20.45
N VAL A 89 -8.34 3.02 19.67
CA VAL A 89 -8.25 3.14 18.21
C VAL A 89 -7.28 4.24 17.78
N GLN A 90 -6.79 5.08 18.71
CA GLN A 90 -5.60 5.93 18.51
C GLN A 90 -4.36 5.04 18.34
N ARG A 91 -4.21 4.47 17.14
CA ARG A 91 -3.08 3.61 16.78
C ARG A 91 -2.17 4.34 15.81
N SER A 92 -0.88 4.12 16.05
CA SER A 92 0.24 4.79 15.39
C SER A 92 0.01 5.01 13.89
N ALA A 93 0.24 6.25 13.43
CA ALA A 93 0.32 6.58 12.01
C ALA A 93 1.42 5.79 11.26
N ILE A 94 2.25 5.07 12.01
CA ILE A 94 3.32 4.19 11.55
C ILE A 94 2.78 2.76 11.51
N ASP A 95 2.69 2.19 10.30
CA ASP A 95 2.41 0.77 10.12
C ASP A 95 3.70 -0.03 10.27
N TRP A 96 3.99 -0.51 11.48
CA TRP A 96 5.18 -1.33 11.73
C TRP A 96 5.27 -2.61 10.88
N LYS A 97 4.18 -3.10 10.28
CA LYS A 97 4.24 -4.29 9.40
C LYS A 97 4.74 -3.95 8.00
N GLU A 98 4.54 -2.72 7.54
CA GLU A 98 5.04 -2.21 6.26
C GLU A 98 6.32 -1.39 6.44
N GLU A 99 6.33 -0.42 7.35
CA GLU A 99 7.49 0.40 7.73
C GLU A 99 8.60 -0.43 8.40
N GLY A 100 8.23 -1.51 9.09
CA GLY A 100 9.19 -2.46 9.65
C GLY A 100 9.92 -3.31 8.61
N ARG A 101 9.40 -3.46 7.38
CA ARG A 101 10.12 -4.17 6.30
C ARG A 101 11.37 -3.39 5.90
N LEU A 102 11.25 -2.07 5.78
CA LEU A 102 12.38 -1.21 5.50
C LEU A 102 13.35 -1.19 6.68
N LEU A 103 12.85 -1.13 7.92
CA LEU A 103 13.70 -1.20 9.11
C LEU A 103 14.46 -2.53 9.22
N VAL A 104 13.81 -3.66 8.93
CA VAL A 104 14.47 -4.98 8.88
C VAL A 104 15.51 -5.02 7.77
N LEU A 105 15.21 -4.49 6.58
CA LEU A 105 16.21 -4.37 5.50
C LEU A 105 17.38 -3.48 5.92
N PHE A 106 17.13 -2.38 6.65
CA PHE A 106 18.17 -1.52 7.22
C PHE A 106 19.01 -2.25 8.26
N ILE A 107 18.39 -2.97 9.19
CA ILE A 107 19.09 -3.74 10.23
C ILE A 107 19.92 -4.86 9.61
N VAL A 108 19.39 -5.55 8.59
CA VAL A 108 20.12 -6.60 7.87
C VAL A 108 21.28 -5.99 7.08
N ALA A 109 21.06 -4.88 6.37
CA ALA A 109 22.11 -4.16 5.67
C ALA A 109 23.20 -3.73 6.68
N PHE A 110 22.83 -3.04 7.76
CA PHE A 110 23.75 -2.60 8.81
C PHE A 110 24.45 -3.75 9.54
N GLY A 111 23.78 -4.87 9.75
CA GLY A 111 24.38 -6.10 10.25
C GLY A 111 25.45 -6.63 9.30
N LEU A 112 25.17 -6.64 7.99
CA LEU A 112 26.12 -7.04 6.95
C LEU A 112 27.32 -6.08 6.84
N ILE A 113 27.12 -4.77 7.09
CA ILE A 113 28.21 -3.77 7.21
C ILE A 113 29.20 -4.18 8.29
N ASN A 114 28.70 -4.58 9.46
CA ASN A 114 29.53 -4.98 10.59
C ASN A 114 30.14 -6.38 10.40
N VAL A 115 29.47 -7.27 9.67
CA VAL A 115 30.04 -8.57 9.29
C VAL A 115 31.19 -8.39 8.30
N GLY A 116 31.09 -7.47 7.34
CA GLY A 116 32.15 -7.18 6.37
C GLY A 116 33.42 -6.60 7.00
N SER A 117 33.27 -5.71 7.99
CA SER A 117 34.40 -5.14 8.73
C SER A 117 35.10 -6.16 9.64
N VAL A 118 34.36 -7.16 10.15
CA VAL A 118 34.89 -8.20 11.05
C VAL A 118 35.42 -9.42 10.28
N MET A 119 34.75 -9.87 9.22
CA MET A 119 35.05 -11.14 8.53
C MET A 119 36.05 -11.03 7.36
N LYS A 120 36.63 -9.84 7.10
CA LYS A 120 37.60 -9.61 5.99
C LYS A 120 37.18 -10.29 4.68
N ILE A 121 35.97 -9.97 4.24
CA ILE A 121 35.41 -10.53 3.00
C ILE A 121 36.26 -10.07 1.81
N SER A 122 36.60 -10.99 0.90
CA SER A 122 37.35 -10.66 -0.32
C SER A 122 36.58 -9.64 -1.18
N PRO A 123 37.21 -8.55 -1.66
CA PRO A 123 36.58 -7.57 -2.54
C PRO A 123 35.98 -8.17 -3.82
N ILE A 124 36.53 -9.31 -4.29
CA ILE A 124 36.01 -10.03 -5.46
C ILE A 124 34.57 -10.53 -5.22
N LEU A 125 34.21 -10.81 -3.96
CA LEU A 125 32.87 -11.26 -3.58
C LEU A 125 31.88 -10.10 -3.36
N ALA A 126 32.34 -8.84 -3.41
CA ALA A 126 31.48 -7.68 -3.15
C ALA A 126 30.29 -7.63 -4.12
N ILE A 127 30.55 -7.79 -5.42
CA ILE A 127 29.53 -7.72 -6.47
C ILE A 127 28.51 -8.88 -6.35
N PRO A 128 28.92 -10.16 -6.25
CA PRO A 128 27.98 -11.26 -6.01
C PRO A 128 27.09 -11.06 -4.78
N ILE A 129 27.67 -10.64 -3.65
CA ILE A 129 26.91 -10.41 -2.41
C ILE A 129 25.95 -9.24 -2.56
N GLY A 130 26.37 -8.15 -3.21
CA GLY A 130 25.52 -7.01 -3.54
C GLY A 130 24.32 -7.38 -4.41
N LEU A 131 24.51 -8.24 -5.42
CA LEU A 131 23.44 -8.74 -6.28
C LEU A 131 22.44 -9.62 -5.53
N ILE A 132 22.92 -10.47 -4.61
CA ILE A 132 22.04 -11.27 -3.74
C ILE A 132 21.21 -10.35 -2.86
N CYS A 133 21.84 -9.34 -2.24
CA CYS A 133 21.13 -8.36 -1.40
C CYS A 133 20.10 -7.55 -2.20
N PHE A 134 20.43 -7.15 -3.43
CA PHE A 134 19.49 -6.54 -4.36
C PHE A 134 18.28 -7.45 -4.61
N ALA A 135 18.50 -8.71 -4.96
CA ALA A 135 17.41 -9.65 -5.25
C ALA A 135 16.52 -9.90 -4.03
N VAL A 136 17.10 -10.06 -2.84
CA VAL A 136 16.37 -10.24 -1.57
C VAL A 136 15.57 -8.97 -1.22
N ALA A 137 16.17 -7.79 -1.37
CA ALA A 137 15.50 -6.53 -1.13
C ALA A 137 14.33 -6.34 -2.11
N LEU A 138 14.55 -6.55 -3.40
CA LEU A 138 13.51 -6.43 -4.42
C LEU A 138 12.36 -7.41 -4.16
N TRP A 139 12.67 -8.67 -3.84
CA TRP A 139 11.67 -9.67 -3.48
C TRP A 139 10.88 -9.26 -2.22
N SER A 140 11.54 -8.75 -1.19
CA SER A 140 10.89 -8.29 0.05
C SER A 140 9.94 -7.10 -0.19
N ILE A 141 10.37 -6.14 -1.00
CA ILE A 141 9.60 -4.93 -1.34
C ILE A 141 8.40 -5.27 -2.25
N THR A 142 8.56 -6.25 -3.14
CA THR A 142 7.50 -6.66 -4.08
C THR A 142 6.48 -7.61 -3.49
N LYS A 143 6.78 -8.25 -2.35
CA LYS A 143 5.78 -9.05 -1.63
C LYS A 143 4.57 -8.20 -1.26
N LYS A 144 3.38 -8.69 -1.64
CA LYS A 144 2.11 -8.06 -1.28
C LYS A 144 2.02 -7.83 0.25
N PRO A 145 1.33 -6.77 0.68
CA PRO A 145 1.01 -6.59 2.10
C PRO A 145 0.21 -7.78 2.63
N PHE A 146 0.16 -7.91 3.96
CA PHE A 146 -0.63 -8.97 4.59
C PHE A 146 -2.11 -8.84 4.19
N LEU A 147 -2.71 -9.94 3.75
CA LEU A 147 -4.13 -10.02 3.42
C LEU A 147 -4.85 -10.91 4.46
N PRO A 148 -6.07 -10.54 4.88
CA PRO A 148 -6.88 -11.37 5.77
C PRO A 148 -7.14 -12.77 5.18
N PRO A 149 -7.22 -13.84 5.99
CA PRO A 149 -7.41 -15.21 5.50
C PRO A 149 -8.65 -15.42 4.62
N HIS A 150 -9.70 -14.64 4.84
CA HIS A 150 -10.97 -14.74 4.10
C HIS A 150 -11.05 -13.77 2.91
N TYR A 151 -10.01 -12.98 2.67
CA TYR A 151 -9.99 -12.05 1.54
C TYR A 151 -9.52 -12.76 0.27
N ILE A 152 -10.36 -12.75 -0.78
CA ILE A 152 -9.99 -13.13 -2.13
C ILE A 152 -9.24 -11.97 -2.78
N ASP A 153 -7.99 -12.20 -3.18
CA ASP A 153 -7.16 -11.22 -3.90
C ASP A 153 -7.93 -10.63 -5.08
N SER A 154 -8.07 -9.30 -5.12
CA SER A 154 -8.80 -8.60 -6.18
C SER A 154 -8.28 -8.93 -7.58
N GLN A 155 -6.97 -9.13 -7.75
CA GLN A 155 -6.42 -9.57 -9.03
C GLN A 155 -6.89 -10.96 -9.43
N LYS A 156 -7.05 -11.87 -8.46
CA LYS A 156 -7.55 -13.22 -8.72
C LYS A 156 -9.05 -13.18 -9.02
N LEU A 157 -9.81 -12.46 -8.20
CA LEU A 157 -11.27 -12.36 -8.32
C LEU A 157 -11.66 -11.80 -9.69
N TYR A 158 -11.12 -10.64 -10.08
CA TYR A 158 -11.51 -9.99 -11.33
C TYR A 158 -10.94 -10.67 -12.58
N ARG A 159 -9.86 -11.45 -12.46
CA ARG A 159 -9.39 -12.31 -13.57
C ARG A 159 -10.29 -13.52 -13.79
N GLN A 160 -10.90 -14.04 -12.73
CA GLN A 160 -11.87 -15.14 -12.81
C GLN A 160 -13.21 -14.65 -13.36
N HIS A 161 -13.54 -13.37 -13.16
CA HIS A 161 -14.80 -12.76 -13.60
C HIS A 161 -14.54 -11.53 -14.50
N PRO A 162 -13.99 -11.70 -15.72
CA PRO A 162 -13.59 -10.58 -16.59
C PRO A 162 -14.78 -9.77 -17.13
N GLY A 163 -15.98 -10.35 -17.16
CA GLY A 163 -17.21 -9.66 -17.57
C GLY A 163 -17.88 -8.86 -16.46
N TYR A 164 -17.31 -8.85 -15.24
CA TYR A 164 -17.88 -8.11 -14.12
C TYR A 164 -17.81 -6.61 -14.38
N THR A 165 -18.97 -5.95 -14.28
CA THR A 165 -19.10 -4.50 -14.26
C THR A 165 -19.94 -4.07 -13.06
N VAL A 166 -19.68 -2.86 -12.57
CA VAL A 166 -20.41 -2.27 -11.44
C VAL A 166 -20.69 -0.81 -11.72
N GLN A 167 -21.84 -0.33 -11.31
CA GLN A 167 -22.20 1.07 -11.50
C GLN A 167 -21.36 1.99 -10.60
N ARG A 168 -21.16 3.25 -11.04
CA ARG A 168 -20.54 4.31 -10.24
C ARG A 168 -21.49 4.82 -9.14
N ASP A 169 -21.78 3.95 -8.19
CA ASP A 169 -22.65 4.23 -7.05
C ASP A 169 -22.08 3.60 -5.77
N ALA A 170 -22.91 3.34 -4.76
CA ALA A 170 -22.47 2.72 -3.52
C ALA A 170 -21.85 1.33 -3.73
N ASP A 171 -22.28 0.55 -4.73
CA ASP A 171 -21.69 -0.75 -5.06
C ASP A 171 -20.33 -0.57 -5.75
N GLY A 172 -20.21 0.44 -6.60
CA GLY A 172 -18.94 0.85 -7.20
C GLY A 172 -17.90 1.25 -6.15
N ILE A 173 -18.30 2.00 -5.11
CA ILE A 173 -17.42 2.34 -3.99
C ILE A 173 -16.93 1.07 -3.29
N VAL A 174 -17.82 0.10 -3.03
CA VAL A 174 -17.43 -1.16 -2.40
C VAL A 174 -16.43 -1.94 -3.26
N ALA A 175 -16.67 -2.03 -4.56
CA ALA A 175 -15.77 -2.70 -5.50
C ALA A 175 -14.38 -2.02 -5.55
N CYS A 176 -14.33 -0.69 -5.57
CA CYS A 176 -13.10 0.09 -5.54
C CYS A 176 -12.34 -0.09 -4.22
N MET A 177 -13.04 -0.08 -3.07
CA MET A 177 -12.41 -0.33 -1.77
C MET A 177 -11.88 -1.75 -1.66
N HIS A 178 -12.58 -2.74 -2.22
CA HIS A 178 -12.10 -4.12 -2.32
C HIS A 178 -10.84 -4.20 -3.20
N ALA A 179 -10.84 -3.54 -4.37
CA ALA A 179 -9.71 -3.49 -5.29
C ALA A 179 -8.46 -2.90 -4.63
N LEU A 180 -8.62 -1.77 -3.92
CA LEU A 180 -7.57 -1.07 -3.19
C LEU A 180 -7.19 -1.71 -1.85
N GLN A 181 -7.78 -2.87 -1.50
CA GLN A 181 -7.53 -3.60 -0.26
C GLN A 181 -7.87 -2.80 1.01
N ILE A 182 -8.83 -1.86 0.92
CA ILE A 182 -9.31 -1.04 2.04
C ILE A 182 -10.33 -1.83 2.86
N VAL A 183 -9.89 -2.95 3.43
CA VAL A 183 -10.71 -3.96 4.11
C VAL A 183 -10.28 -4.21 5.56
N PRO A 184 -11.16 -4.77 6.43
CA PRO A 184 -10.83 -5.18 7.80
C PRO A 184 -9.60 -6.10 7.84
N GLY A 185 -8.62 -5.77 8.68
CA GLY A 185 -7.39 -6.56 8.81
C GLY A 185 -6.31 -6.29 7.74
N ALA A 186 -6.60 -5.53 6.69
CA ALA A 186 -5.62 -5.06 5.69
C ALA A 186 -5.34 -3.55 5.88
N ARG A 187 -6.11 -2.67 5.22
CA ARG A 187 -5.83 -1.22 5.18
C ARG A 187 -7.07 -0.37 5.43
N GLN A 188 -6.83 0.79 6.03
CA GLN A 188 -7.74 1.93 6.07
C GLN A 188 -7.14 3.03 5.20
N MET A 189 -8.00 3.85 4.61
CA MET A 189 -7.58 5.01 3.83
C MET A 189 -8.28 6.26 4.32
N HIS A 190 -7.62 7.40 4.23
CA HIS A 190 -8.26 8.68 4.46
C HIS A 190 -9.31 8.95 3.39
N ASN A 191 -10.48 9.45 3.77
CA ASN A 191 -11.58 9.72 2.84
C ASN A 191 -11.11 10.59 1.65
N THR A 192 -10.45 11.72 1.92
CA THR A 192 -10.02 12.63 0.84
C THR A 192 -9.00 12.00 -0.10
N GLU A 193 -8.10 11.14 0.39
CA GLU A 193 -7.13 10.45 -0.46
C GLU A 193 -7.81 9.37 -1.29
N PHE A 194 -8.80 8.66 -0.74
CA PHE A 194 -9.59 7.69 -1.50
C PHE A 194 -10.32 8.37 -2.67
N LEU A 195 -10.98 9.50 -2.43
CA LEU A 195 -11.66 10.26 -3.49
C LEU A 195 -10.69 10.77 -4.57
N LYS A 196 -9.49 11.25 -4.18
CA LYS A 196 -8.45 11.63 -5.14
C LYS A 196 -7.98 10.46 -6.00
N VAL A 197 -7.86 9.25 -5.43
CA VAL A 197 -7.50 8.05 -6.19
C VAL A 197 -8.60 7.70 -7.21
N LEU A 198 -9.88 7.77 -6.83
CA LEU A 198 -10.97 7.51 -7.77
C LEU A 198 -11.01 8.54 -8.90
N GLU A 199 -10.78 9.81 -8.60
CA GLU A 199 -10.72 10.86 -9.61
C GLU A 199 -9.53 10.67 -10.56
N LYS A 200 -8.34 10.35 -10.03
CA LYS A 200 -7.12 10.20 -10.82
C LYS A 200 -7.12 8.94 -11.67
N GLU A 201 -7.50 7.79 -11.08
CA GLU A 201 -7.32 6.48 -11.72
C GLU A 201 -8.58 6.02 -12.47
N LEU A 202 -9.78 6.45 -12.05
CA LEU A 202 -11.04 6.07 -12.71
C LEU A 202 -11.74 7.24 -13.42
N HIS A 203 -11.20 8.45 -13.35
CA HIS A 203 -11.90 9.66 -13.80
C HIS A 203 -13.32 9.74 -13.22
N TRP A 204 -13.46 9.39 -11.94
CA TRP A 204 -14.72 9.52 -11.19
C TRP A 204 -14.67 10.81 -10.38
N PRO A 205 -15.38 11.89 -10.79
CA PRO A 205 -15.30 13.18 -10.14
C PRO A 205 -15.67 13.11 -8.65
N GLN A 206 -14.98 13.86 -7.81
CA GLN A 206 -15.26 13.87 -6.36
C GLN A 206 -16.70 14.30 -6.05
N SER A 207 -17.29 15.19 -6.87
CA SER A 207 -18.68 15.62 -6.75
C SER A 207 -19.71 14.48 -6.90
N GLU A 208 -19.33 13.38 -7.56
CA GLU A 208 -20.18 12.19 -7.74
C GLU A 208 -19.76 11.06 -6.80
N ALA A 209 -18.45 10.86 -6.60
CA ALA A 209 -17.92 9.81 -5.75
C ALA A 209 -18.19 10.06 -4.25
N ALA A 210 -18.19 11.33 -3.80
CA ALA A 210 -18.44 11.66 -2.40
C ALA A 210 -19.89 11.31 -1.97
N PRO A 211 -20.95 11.67 -2.71
CA PRO A 211 -22.32 11.21 -2.40
C PRO A 211 -22.47 9.68 -2.43
N ALA A 212 -21.81 8.99 -3.38
CA ALA A 212 -21.83 7.53 -3.44
C ALA A 212 -21.18 6.90 -2.19
N LEU A 213 -20.06 7.47 -1.74
CA LEU A 213 -19.39 7.07 -0.51
C LEU A 213 -20.26 7.32 0.72
N GLU A 214 -20.91 8.48 0.83
CA GLU A 214 -21.84 8.80 1.91
C GLU A 214 -23.01 7.80 1.95
N LYS A 215 -23.56 7.42 0.79
CA LYS A 215 -24.60 6.38 0.70
C LYS A 215 -24.09 5.01 1.16
N ALA A 216 -22.84 4.66 0.83
CA ALA A 216 -22.20 3.43 1.29
C ALA A 216 -21.93 3.43 2.81
N ILE A 217 -21.60 4.59 3.38
CA ILE A 217 -21.46 4.78 4.84
C ILE A 217 -22.83 4.68 5.52
N GLY A 218 -23.84 5.40 5.04
CA GLY A 218 -25.18 5.41 5.61
C GLY A 218 -25.89 4.05 5.58
N SER A 219 -25.52 3.17 4.64
CA SER A 219 -26.01 1.79 4.56
C SER A 219 -25.19 0.79 5.38
N GLY A 220 -24.15 1.22 6.11
CA GLY A 220 -23.29 0.35 6.91
C GLY A 220 -22.37 -0.56 6.09
N ARG A 221 -22.25 -0.31 4.78
CA ARG A 221 -21.34 -1.06 3.89
C ARG A 221 -19.89 -0.61 4.08
N VAL A 222 -19.71 0.67 4.40
CA VAL A 222 -18.43 1.31 4.71
C VAL A 222 -18.47 1.80 6.15
N VAL A 223 -17.42 1.50 6.91
CA VAL A 223 -17.20 2.03 8.25
C VAL A 223 -16.36 3.29 8.14
N SER A 224 -16.85 4.37 8.76
CA SER A 224 -16.15 5.64 8.91
C SER A 224 -15.68 5.79 10.35
N ILE A 225 -14.39 6.04 10.54
CA ILE A 225 -13.75 6.20 11.85
C ILE A 225 -13.23 7.64 11.92
N ARG A 226 -13.86 8.44 12.78
CA ARG A 226 -13.48 9.83 13.01
C ARG A 226 -12.43 9.88 14.10
N GLU A 227 -11.23 10.33 13.77
CA GLU A 227 -10.13 10.54 14.72
C GLU A 227 -10.00 12.03 15.03
N LEU A 228 -10.30 12.40 16.27
CA LEU A 228 -10.15 13.77 16.75
C LEU A 228 -8.67 14.07 17.02
N ARG A 229 -8.10 15.08 16.36
CA ARG A 229 -6.78 15.60 16.70
C ARG A 229 -6.89 16.72 17.74
N LEU A 230 -5.87 16.82 18.60
CA LEU A 230 -5.75 17.81 19.68
C LEU A 230 -5.82 19.30 19.24
N ARG A 231 -5.84 19.61 17.93
CA ARG A 231 -5.83 20.97 17.38
C ARG A 231 -6.73 21.14 16.14
N ASP A 232 -7.97 20.67 16.23
CA ASP A 232 -9.12 21.08 15.40
C ASP A 232 -9.43 20.37 14.06
N ASP A 233 -8.55 19.54 13.50
CA ASP A 233 -8.91 18.73 12.33
C ASP A 233 -9.29 17.30 12.72
N ALA A 234 -10.57 16.96 12.58
CA ALA A 234 -11.03 15.58 12.62
C ALA A 234 -10.65 14.89 11.30
N ILE A 235 -9.87 13.81 11.41
CA ILE A 235 -9.48 12.99 10.26
C ILE A 235 -10.44 11.82 10.14
N THR A 236 -10.93 11.58 8.92
CA THR A 236 -11.89 10.51 8.66
C THR A 236 -11.23 9.38 7.90
N TRP A 237 -11.08 8.25 8.58
CA TRP A 237 -10.57 7.00 7.99
C TRP A 237 -11.74 6.12 7.58
N ILE A 238 -11.64 5.51 6.40
CA ILE A 238 -12.67 4.63 5.86
C ILE A 238 -12.14 3.21 5.64
N THR A 239 -13.03 2.24 5.82
CA THR A 239 -12.79 0.83 5.47
C THR A 239 -14.10 0.09 5.21
N LEU A 240 -14.06 -0.98 4.42
CA LEU A 240 -15.23 -1.84 4.26
C LEU A 240 -15.65 -2.49 5.58
N SER A 241 -16.95 -2.69 5.78
CA SER A 241 -17.42 -3.51 6.89
C SER A 241 -17.18 -5.00 6.62
N PRO A 242 -16.93 -5.83 7.64
CA PRO A 242 -16.73 -7.28 7.44
C PRO A 242 -17.90 -7.95 6.71
N LYS A 243 -19.14 -7.52 7.02
CA LYS A 243 -20.35 -8.01 6.37
C LYS A 243 -20.40 -7.64 4.89
N SER A 244 -20.07 -6.39 4.55
CA SER A 244 -20.06 -5.91 3.18
C SER A 244 -18.99 -6.61 2.34
N LEU A 245 -17.80 -6.82 2.90
CA LEU A 245 -16.73 -7.57 2.24
C LEU A 245 -17.18 -8.97 1.83
N ALA A 246 -17.74 -9.73 2.78
CA ALA A 246 -18.21 -11.09 2.53
C ALA A 246 -19.36 -11.13 1.51
N ALA A 247 -20.32 -10.20 1.63
CA ALA A 247 -21.43 -10.09 0.70
C ALA A 247 -20.98 -9.75 -0.72
N PHE A 248 -20.03 -8.82 -0.86
CA PHE A 248 -19.46 -8.43 -2.15
C PHE A 248 -18.69 -9.56 -2.82
N GLN A 249 -17.79 -10.24 -2.07
CA GLN A 249 -17.03 -11.35 -2.64
C GLN A 249 -17.97 -12.46 -3.11
N LYS A 250 -19.02 -12.76 -2.33
CA LYS A 250 -20.06 -13.71 -2.69
C LYS A 250 -20.83 -13.28 -3.94
N SER A 251 -21.23 -12.01 -4.05
CA SER A 251 -21.98 -11.52 -5.21
C SER A 251 -21.17 -11.56 -6.51
N VAL A 252 -19.85 -11.37 -6.45
CA VAL A 252 -18.98 -11.49 -7.63
C VAL A 252 -18.76 -12.96 -8.02
N THR A 253 -18.66 -13.87 -7.04
CA THR A 253 -18.40 -15.29 -7.33
C THR A 253 -19.63 -16.09 -7.73
N GLU A 254 -20.82 -15.71 -7.24
CA GLU A 254 -22.07 -16.45 -7.45
C GLU A 254 -23.02 -15.76 -8.44
N GLY A 255 -22.72 -14.53 -8.86
CA GLY A 255 -23.44 -13.79 -9.91
C GLY A 255 -22.92 -14.10 -11.30
#